data_AF-A0A7X8B0Y3-F1
#
_entry.id   AF-A0A7X8B0Y3-F1
#
_cell.length_a   1.000
_cell.length_b   1.000
_cell.length_c   1.000
_cell.angle_alpha   90.00
_cell.angle_beta   90.00
_cell.angle_gamma   90.00
#
_symmetry.space_group_name_H-M   'P 1'
#
loop_
_entity.id
_entity.type
_entity.pdbx_description
1 polymer ?
#
loop_
_entity_poly.entity_id
_entity_poly.type
_entity_poly.pdbx_seq_one_letter_code
_entity_poly.pdbx_strand_id
1 'polypeptide(L)'
;MKRFLFAVSLAALLPFIAECSLAAENANSSGVALQVAQARQGANACMDRCEKAKDNCMAYYVKSDSTSGRYVSADGAKTCWEAYHQCKRQCPR
;
A
#
# COMPACT_ATOMS: atom_id res chain seq x y z
N MET A 1 44.81 0.30 -20.44
CA MET A 1 45.68 -0.22 -19.38
C MET A 1 44.91 -1.27 -18.59
N LYS A 2 45.59 -2.37 -18.26
CA LYS A 2 45.35 -3.46 -17.30
C LYS A 2 43.91 -3.97 -17.03
N ARG A 3 43.69 -5.17 -17.55
CA ARG A 3 42.63 -6.15 -17.24
C ARG A 3 42.84 -6.73 -15.84
N PHE A 4 41.78 -6.95 -15.07
CA PHE A 4 41.79 -7.89 -13.95
C PHE A 4 40.88 -9.07 -14.28
N LEU A 5 41.56 -10.16 -14.66
CA LEU A 5 41.02 -11.52 -14.69
C LEU A 5 41.16 -12.08 -13.27
N PHE A 6 40.06 -12.58 -12.71
CA PHE A 6 40.12 -13.65 -11.72
C PHE A 6 39.23 -14.77 -12.24
N ALA A 7 39.87 -15.87 -12.58
CA ALA A 7 39.25 -17.09 -13.05
C ALA A 7 39.75 -18.26 -12.20
N VAL A 8 38.91 -19.29 -12.15
CA VAL A 8 39.19 -20.71 -11.83
C VAL A 8 39.31 -20.98 -10.32
N SER A 9 38.52 -21.88 -9.70
CA SER A 9 38.41 -23.31 -10.00
C SER A 9 37.17 -23.90 -9.27
N LEU A 10 36.26 -24.64 -9.91
CA LEU A 10 36.33 -26.07 -10.33
C LEU A 10 35.86 -27.05 -9.22
N ALA A 11 34.64 -27.57 -9.38
CA ALA A 11 34.20 -28.92 -8.98
C ALA A 11 32.71 -29.05 -9.38
N ALA A 12 32.38 -29.68 -10.51
CA ALA A 12 32.26 -31.12 -10.70
C ALA A 12 30.82 -31.62 -10.44
N LEU A 13 30.21 -32.10 -11.53
CA LEU A 13 29.38 -33.30 -11.62
C LEU A 13 28.13 -33.39 -10.72
N LEU A 14 26.96 -33.26 -11.35
CA LEU A 14 25.93 -34.32 -11.45
C LEU A 14 24.72 -33.83 -12.27
N PRO A 15 24.35 -34.51 -13.39
CA PRO A 15 23.05 -34.35 -14.02
C PRO A 15 22.07 -35.34 -13.37
N PHE A 16 21.18 -34.85 -12.50
CA PHE A 16 20.03 -35.63 -12.05
C PHE A 16 18.80 -35.20 -12.85
N ILE A 17 18.62 -35.86 -13.98
CA ILE A 17 17.32 -35.99 -14.63
C ILE A 17 16.55 -37.02 -13.79
N ALA A 18 15.46 -36.60 -13.14
CA ALA A 18 14.41 -37.50 -12.73
C ALA A 18 13.10 -36.71 -12.70
N GLU A 19 12.21 -37.08 -13.62
CA GLU A 19 10.79 -36.78 -13.64
C GLU A 19 10.17 -36.74 -12.24
N CYS A 20 9.48 -35.64 -11.95
CA CYS A 20 8.15 -35.72 -11.33
C CYS A 20 7.24 -34.71 -12.05
N SER A 21 6.86 -35.06 -13.27
CA SER A 21 5.61 -34.58 -13.85
C SER A 21 4.47 -35.29 -13.12
N LEU A 22 3.89 -34.66 -12.09
CA LEU A 22 2.52 -34.89 -11.60
C LEU A 22 2.17 -33.95 -10.45
N ALA A 23 1.81 -32.71 -10.79
CA ALA A 23 0.81 -31.90 -10.08
C ALA A 23 0.46 -30.66 -10.94
N ALA A 24 -0.02 -30.90 -12.16
CA ALA A 24 -1.09 -30.03 -12.64
C ALA A 24 -2.31 -30.31 -11.74
N GLU A 25 -3.13 -29.28 -11.53
CA GLU A 25 -4.35 -29.28 -10.70
C GLU A 25 -4.19 -28.93 -9.22
N ASN A 26 -3.49 -27.83 -8.90
CA ASN A 26 -4.10 -26.84 -7.98
C ASN A 26 -3.50 -25.43 -8.15
N ALA A 27 -3.37 -24.96 -9.38
CA ALA A 27 -3.23 -23.54 -9.66
C ALA A 27 -4.63 -22.91 -9.63
N ASN A 28 -5.08 -22.34 -8.49
CA ASN A 28 -5.89 -21.11 -8.56
C ASN A 28 -6.17 -20.40 -7.21
N SER A 29 -6.10 -21.08 -6.06
CA SER A 29 -6.71 -20.50 -4.85
C SER A 29 -5.79 -19.63 -3.99
N SER A 30 -4.46 -19.76 -4.12
CA SER A 30 -3.50 -19.07 -3.23
C SER A 30 -2.99 -17.72 -3.76
N GLY A 31 -3.08 -17.48 -5.08
CA GLY A 31 -2.69 -16.20 -5.68
C GLY A 31 -3.70 -15.09 -5.44
N VAL A 32 -4.99 -15.43 -5.38
CA VAL A 32 -6.07 -14.47 -5.13
C VAL A 32 -6.01 -13.95 -3.69
N ALA A 33 -5.68 -14.79 -2.69
CA ALA A 33 -5.57 -14.36 -1.31
C ALA A 33 -4.40 -13.37 -1.08
N LEU A 34 -3.26 -13.59 -1.74
CA LEU A 34 -2.09 -12.71 -1.67
C LEU A 34 -2.32 -11.39 -2.43
N GLN A 35 -2.96 -11.44 -3.61
CA GLN A 35 -3.32 -10.24 -4.38
C GLN A 35 -4.42 -9.43 -3.69
N VAL A 36 -5.40 -10.08 -3.05
CA VAL A 36 -6.43 -9.40 -2.24
C VAL A 36 -5.83 -8.81 -0.97
N ALA A 37 -4.86 -9.47 -0.33
CA ALA A 37 -4.15 -8.90 0.82
C ALA A 37 -3.31 -7.68 0.42
N GLN A 38 -2.60 -7.71 -0.71
CA GLN A 38 -1.87 -6.54 -1.23
C GLN A 38 -2.80 -5.41 -1.69
N ALA A 39 -3.93 -5.74 -2.34
CA ALA A 39 -4.94 -4.77 -2.72
C ALA A 39 -5.62 -4.13 -1.49
N ARG A 40 -5.92 -4.91 -0.45
CA ARG A 40 -6.44 -4.40 0.83
C ARG A 40 -5.42 -3.56 1.57
N GLN A 41 -4.14 -3.92 1.56
CA GLN A 41 -3.09 -3.08 2.13
C GLN A 41 -2.94 -1.76 1.37
N GLY A 42 -3.05 -1.78 0.04
CA GLY A 42 -3.08 -0.57 -0.79
C GLY A 42 -4.33 0.30 -0.56
N ALA A 43 -5.50 -0.33 -0.39
CA ALA A 43 -6.76 0.35 -0.09
C ALA A 43 -6.75 1.00 1.29
N ASN A 44 -6.27 0.26 2.31
CA ASN A 44 -6.12 0.78 3.68
C ASN A 44 -5.09 1.92 3.73
N ALA A 45 -3.95 1.78 3.03
CA ALA A 45 -2.95 2.84 2.94
C ALA A 45 -3.48 4.10 2.21
N CYS A 46 -4.35 3.93 1.22
CA CYS A 46 -4.99 5.05 0.55
C CYS A 46 -5.99 5.76 1.49
N MET A 47 -6.82 5.00 2.19
CA MET A 47 -7.77 5.53 3.17
C MET A 47 -7.07 6.30 4.30
N ASP A 48 -5.97 5.75 4.83
CA ASP A 48 -5.17 6.40 5.88
C ASP A 48 -4.62 7.77 5.41
N ARG A 49 -4.15 7.86 4.16
CA ARG A 49 -3.74 9.13 3.56
C ARG A 49 -4.90 10.13 3.47
N CYS A 50 -6.10 9.66 3.08
CA CYS A 50 -7.28 10.51 3.02
C CYS A 50 -7.70 11.01 4.41
N GLU A 51 -7.66 10.17 5.44
CA GLU A 51 -7.95 10.56 6.82
C GLU A 51 -6.93 11.57 7.34
N LYS A 52 -5.64 11.32 7.12
CA LYS A 52 -4.58 12.25 7.50
C LYS A 52 -4.71 13.61 6.80
N ALA A 53 -5.07 13.62 5.51
CA ALA A 53 -5.32 14.86 4.79
C ALA A 53 -6.53 15.62 5.35
N LYS A 54 -7.61 14.91 5.73
CA LYS A 54 -8.80 15.48 6.36
C LYS A 54 -8.47 16.06 7.74
N ASP A 55 -7.71 15.36 8.59
CA ASP A 55 -7.35 15.87 9.91
C ASP A 55 -6.43 17.10 9.81
N ASN A 56 -5.46 17.08 8.90
CA ASN A 56 -4.64 18.27 8.60
C ASN A 56 -5.51 19.43 8.11
N CYS A 57 -6.48 19.17 7.22
CA CYS A 57 -7.43 20.18 6.77
C CYS A 57 -8.22 20.76 7.95
N MET A 58 -8.79 19.92 8.81
CA MET A 58 -9.57 20.36 9.97
C MET A 58 -8.73 21.20 10.94
N ALA A 59 -7.45 20.87 11.10
CA ALA A 59 -6.53 21.64 11.94
C ALA A 59 -6.40 23.11 11.50
N TYR A 60 -6.43 23.40 10.19
CA TYR A 60 -6.39 24.78 9.68
C TYR A 60 -7.66 25.59 10.01
N TYR A 61 -8.77 24.90 10.26
CA TYR A 61 -10.07 25.53 10.54
C TYR A 61 -10.44 25.50 12.03
N VAL A 62 -9.50 25.11 12.90
CA VAL A 62 -9.69 25.19 14.35
C VAL A 62 -9.77 26.65 14.77
N LYS A 63 -10.92 27.03 15.32
CA LYS A 63 -11.17 28.28 16.01
C LYS A 63 -11.19 28.03 17.52
N SER A 64 -11.06 29.11 18.28
CA SER A 64 -11.17 29.08 19.73
C SER A 64 -12.00 30.27 20.18
N ASP A 65 -12.97 30.03 21.07
CA ASP A 65 -13.74 31.09 21.73
C ASP A 65 -13.92 30.77 23.22
N SER A 66 -14.23 31.78 24.04
CA SER A 66 -14.34 31.65 25.50
C SER A 66 -15.54 30.83 25.98
N THR A 67 -16.52 30.59 25.11
CA THR A 67 -17.76 29.85 25.40
C THR A 67 -17.62 28.39 25.02
N SER A 68 -17.10 28.10 23.82
CA SER A 68 -17.06 26.75 23.25
C SER A 68 -15.70 26.07 23.35
N GLY A 69 -14.65 26.79 23.76
CA GLY A 69 -13.28 26.29 23.72
C GLY A 69 -12.77 26.19 22.28
N ARG A 70 -11.99 25.15 21.97
CA ARG A 70 -11.45 24.90 20.62
C ARG A 70 -12.42 24.05 19.80
N TYR A 71 -12.78 24.51 18.62
CA TYR A 71 -13.71 23.83 17.72
C TYR A 71 -13.33 24.05 16.26
N VAL A 72 -13.72 23.15 15.37
CA VAL A 72 -13.53 23.33 13.91
C VAL A 72 -14.72 24.14 13.38
N SER A 73 -14.47 25.14 12.54
CA SER A 73 -15.56 25.91 11.92
C SER A 73 -16.45 25.02 11.05
N ALA A 74 -17.75 25.29 11.01
CA ALA A 74 -18.69 24.47 10.24
C ALA A 74 -18.37 24.46 8.73
N ASP A 75 -17.98 25.61 8.19
CA ASP A 75 -17.55 25.76 6.80
C ASP A 75 -16.28 24.95 6.52
N GLY A 76 -15.29 25.06 7.40
CA GLY A 76 -14.05 24.29 7.31
C GLY A 76 -14.28 22.78 7.42
N ALA A 77 -15.13 22.35 8.36
CA ALA A 77 -15.50 20.95 8.49
C ALA A 77 -16.15 20.42 7.21
N LYS A 78 -17.07 21.18 6.60
CA LYS A 78 -17.72 20.81 5.33
C LYS A 78 -16.69 20.64 4.21
N THR A 79 -15.82 21.63 4.00
CA THR A 79 -14.77 21.57 2.97
C THR A 79 -13.84 20.37 3.15
N CYS A 80 -13.39 20.11 4.39
CA CYS A 80 -12.51 18.99 4.67
C CYS A 80 -13.18 17.63 4.46
N TRP A 81 -14.48 17.51 4.79
CA TRP A 81 -15.26 16.31 4.52
C TRP A 81 -15.50 16.08 3.02
N GLU A 82 -15.78 17.14 2.26
CA GLU A 82 -15.92 17.05 0.80
C GLU A 82 -14.63 16.55 0.15
N ALA A 83 -13.48 17.12 0.55
CA ALA A 83 -12.17 16.68 0.08
C ALA A 83 -11.87 15.22 0.46
N TYR A 84 -12.19 14.81 1.69
CA TYR A 84 -12.07 13.42 2.14
C TYR A 84 -12.90 12.46 1.27
N HIS A 85 -14.16 12.80 0.99
CA HIS A 85 -15.02 11.97 0.15
C HIS A 85 -14.57 11.92 -1.31
N GLN A 86 -13.95 12.98 -1.83
CA GLN A 86 -13.31 12.94 -3.15
C GLN A 86 -12.08 12.02 -3.13
N CYS A 87 -11.21 12.12 -2.12
CA CYS A 87 -10.04 11.25 -1.96
C CYS A 87 -10.45 9.78 -1.85
N LYS A 88 -11.45 9.47 -1.01
CA LYS A 88 -12.00 8.12 -0.82
C LYS A 88 -12.52 7.49 -2.11
N ARG A 89 -13.08 8.29 -3.03
CA ARG A 89 -13.57 7.79 -4.34
C ARG A 89 -12.43 7.36 -5.27
N GLN A 90 -11.22 7.85 -5.05
CA GLN A 90 -10.03 7.51 -5.84
C GLN A 90 -9.29 6.29 -5.28
N CYS A 91 -9.60 5.85 -4.06
CA CYS A 91 -8.96 4.69 -3.46
C CYS A 91 -9.44 3.37 -4.10
N PRO A 92 -8.52 2.41 -4.33
CA PRO A 92 -8.88 1.09 -4.81
C PRO A 92 -9.78 0.39 -3.77
N ARG A 93 -10.79 -0.35 -4.25
CA ARG A 93 -11.72 -1.10 -3.41
C ARG A 93 -11.27 -2.54 -3.17
#